data_AF-A0A0P4W1Z0-F1
#
_entry.id   AF-A0A0P4W1Z0-F1
#
_cell.length_a   1.000
_cell.length_b   1.000
_cell.length_c   1.000
_cell.angle_alpha   90.00
_cell.angle_beta   90.00
_cell.angle_gamma   90.00
#
_symmetry.space_group_name_H-M   'P 1'
#
loop_
_entity.id
_entity.type
_entity.pdbx_description
1 polymer ?
#
loop_
_entity_poly.entity_id
_entity_poly.type
_entity_poly.pdbx_seq_one_letter_code
_entity_poly.pdbx_strand_id
1 'polypeptide(L)'
;MATKRLAMELGLVQKRQQNVTTSRKPAVEQEFQYLVVLDFESTCWQGKWDAPQHEIIEFPAVLLNLQSGEVISEFQQYVMPMEQPVLSSFCTTLTGITQEQVDAGVPLGTCICLFSKWIQHLCEQHKMSFCAAVPGNRVTFATWSGETWNLF
;
A
#
# COMPACT_ATOMS: atom_id res chain seq x y z
N MET A 1 -9.74 -31.43 14.21
CA MET A 1 -8.60 -31.86 15.06
C MET A 1 -7.38 -31.07 14.62
N ALA A 2 -6.95 -30.10 15.42
CA ALA A 2 -6.02 -29.06 14.98
C ALA A 2 -4.57 -29.57 14.85
N THR A 3 -3.96 -29.33 13.69
CA THR A 3 -2.58 -29.68 13.26
C THR A 3 -1.51 -29.37 14.32
N LYS A 4 -1.76 -28.36 15.16
CA LYS A 4 -0.90 -27.96 16.27
C LYS A 4 -0.71 -29.05 17.35
N ARG A 5 -1.74 -29.84 17.64
CA ARG A 5 -1.67 -30.92 18.65
C ARG A 5 -0.80 -32.08 18.18
N LEU A 6 -1.01 -32.49 16.93
CA LEU A 6 -0.22 -33.56 16.30
C LEU A 6 1.26 -33.18 16.20
N ALA A 7 1.56 -31.93 15.85
CA ALA A 7 2.95 -31.43 15.79
C ALA A 7 3.66 -31.43 17.16
N MET A 8 2.91 -31.27 18.27
CA MET A 8 3.46 -31.37 19.63
C MET A 8 3.72 -32.83 20.03
N GLU A 9 2.79 -33.75 19.73
CA GLU A 9 2.95 -35.18 20.03
C GLU A 9 4.11 -35.82 19.25
N LEU A 10 4.31 -35.39 18.00
CA LEU A 10 5.41 -35.86 17.15
C LEU A 10 6.78 -35.26 17.49
N GLY A 11 6.88 -34.40 18.51
CA GLY A 11 8.14 -33.76 18.91
C GLY A 11 8.73 -32.80 17.86
N LEU A 12 7.95 -32.43 16.84
CA LEU A 12 8.38 -31.55 15.75
C LEU A 12 8.43 -30.06 16.17
N VAL A 13 7.97 -29.75 17.38
CA VAL A 13 7.99 -28.40 17.96
C VAL A 13 9.00 -28.36 19.10
N GLN A 14 10.20 -27.81 18.85
CA GLN A 14 11.14 -27.48 19.91
C GLN A 14 10.78 -26.12 20.52
N LYS A 15 10.42 -26.08 21.81
CA LYS A 15 10.39 -24.83 22.58
C LYS A 15 11.84 -24.37 22.79
N ARG A 16 12.25 -23.36 22.03
CA ARG A 16 13.54 -22.69 22.26
C ARG A 16 13.51 -22.03 23.64
N GLN A 17 14.21 -22.61 24.61
CA GLN A 17 14.51 -21.92 25.87
C GLN A 17 15.44 -20.76 25.56
N GLN A 18 14.93 -19.54 25.65
CA GLN A 18 15.77 -18.34 25.57
C GLN A 18 16.43 -18.13 26.93
N ASN A 19 17.67 -18.60 27.07
CA ASN A 19 18.56 -18.06 28.09
C ASN A 19 18.93 -16.63 27.66
N VAL A 20 18.46 -15.66 28.45
CA VAL A 20 18.68 -14.23 28.26
C VAL A 20 20.12 -13.90 28.62
N THR A 21 20.98 -13.88 27.60
CA THR A 21 22.21 -13.07 27.58
C THR A 21 22.58 -12.80 26.13
N THR A 22 21.90 -11.83 25.54
CA THR A 22 22.36 -11.22 24.29
C THR A 22 22.47 -9.72 24.53
N SER A 23 23.68 -9.19 24.38
CA SER A 23 23.87 -7.77 24.14
C SER A 23 22.95 -7.42 22.96
N ARG A 24 21.89 -6.64 23.22
CA ARG A 24 21.03 -6.15 22.16
C ARG A 24 21.95 -5.38 21.21
N LYS A 25 22.13 -5.88 19.97
CA LYS A 25 22.50 -5.00 18.87
C LYS A 25 21.58 -3.77 19.00
N PRO A 26 22.09 -2.54 18.94
CA PRO A 26 21.20 -1.39 18.98
C PRO A 26 20.15 -1.64 17.90
N ALA A 27 18.88 -1.66 18.29
CA ALA A 27 17.80 -1.67 17.32
C ALA A 27 18.13 -0.53 16.36
N VAL A 28 18.16 -0.80 15.06
CA VAL A 28 18.30 0.27 14.08
C VAL A 28 17.19 1.24 14.43
N GLU A 29 17.57 2.42 14.93
CA GLU A 29 16.62 3.43 15.36
C GLU A 29 15.93 3.87 14.07
N GLN A 30 14.65 3.52 13.96
CA GLN A 30 13.94 3.80 12.73
C GLN A 30 13.78 5.32 12.62
N GLU A 31 13.98 5.86 11.42
CA GLU A 31 14.09 7.31 11.23
C GLU A 31 12.73 8.00 11.02
N PHE A 32 11.75 7.28 10.47
CA PHE A 32 10.45 7.78 10.00
C PHE A 32 9.31 7.57 10.99
N GLN A 33 8.71 8.62 11.54
CA GLN A 33 7.58 8.46 12.46
C GLN A 33 6.31 7.99 11.72
N TYR A 34 6.22 8.32 10.43
CA TYR A 34 5.06 8.00 9.60
C TYR A 34 5.44 7.38 8.26
N LEU A 35 4.51 6.61 7.72
CA LEU A 35 4.59 6.06 6.36
C LEU A 35 3.30 6.38 5.63
N VAL A 36 3.39 6.95 4.43
CA VAL A 36 2.25 7.01 3.51
C VAL A 36 2.33 5.81 2.59
N VAL A 37 1.45 4.84 2.80
CA VAL A 37 1.38 3.62 2.01
C VAL A 37 0.42 3.84 0.84
N LEU A 38 0.87 3.53 -0.37
CA LEU A 38 0.16 3.70 -1.64
C LEU A 38 0.00 2.33 -2.32
N ASP A 39 -1.14 2.11 -2.96
CA ASP A 39 -1.44 0.89 -3.70
C ASP A 39 -2.33 1.16 -4.92
N PHE A 40 -1.74 1.48 -6.08
CA PHE A 40 -2.55 1.83 -7.24
C PHE A 40 -3.12 0.61 -7.94
N GLU A 41 -4.42 0.66 -8.22
CA GLU A 41 -5.03 -0.21 -9.22
C GLU A 41 -5.00 0.45 -10.59
N SER A 42 -4.82 -0.37 -11.63
CA SER A 42 -4.75 0.11 -13.01
C SER A 42 -5.59 -0.72 -13.97
N THR A 43 -5.96 -0.12 -15.10
CA THR A 43 -6.50 -0.87 -16.23
C THR A 43 -5.54 -2.00 -16.61
N CYS A 44 -6.06 -3.17 -16.94
CA CYS A 44 -5.25 -4.32 -17.38
C CYS A 44 -6.03 -5.23 -18.34
N TRP A 45 -5.30 -6.03 -19.11
CA TRP A 45 -5.86 -6.90 -20.16
C TRP A 45 -5.24 -8.29 -20.11
N GLN A 46 -5.98 -9.28 -20.58
CA GLN A 46 -5.49 -10.65 -20.71
C GLN A 46 -4.68 -10.80 -22.01
N GLY A 47 -3.40 -11.16 -21.91
CA GLY A 47 -2.49 -11.30 -23.06
C GLY A 47 -1.44 -10.18 -23.15
N LYS A 48 -0.38 -10.37 -23.95
CA LYS A 48 0.84 -9.52 -23.88
C LYS A 48 1.21 -8.73 -25.14
N TRP A 49 0.68 -9.05 -26.33
CA TRP A 49 1.32 -8.55 -27.56
C TRP A 49 0.85 -7.15 -28.01
N ASP A 50 -0.42 -6.78 -27.83
CA ASP A 50 -0.96 -5.46 -28.23
C ASP A 50 -1.86 -4.84 -27.14
N ALA A 51 -1.53 -5.05 -25.85
CA ALA A 51 -2.32 -4.47 -24.76
C ALA A 51 -2.19 -2.93 -24.75
N PRO A 52 -3.28 -2.17 -24.52
CA PRO A 52 -3.21 -0.73 -24.32
C PRO A 52 -2.34 -0.32 -23.12
N GLN A 53 -2.05 0.98 -23.03
CA GLN A 53 -1.33 1.55 -21.88
C GLN A 53 -2.18 1.49 -20.62
N HIS A 54 -1.53 1.19 -19.50
CA HIS A 54 -2.18 1.14 -18.19
C HIS A 54 -2.52 2.55 -17.69
N GLU A 55 -3.72 2.73 -17.16
CA GLU A 55 -4.20 3.96 -16.53
C GLU A 55 -4.60 3.65 -15.08
N ILE A 56 -4.32 4.55 -14.14
CA ILE A 56 -4.75 4.40 -12.74
C ILE A 56 -6.27 4.48 -12.69
N ILE A 57 -6.92 3.52 -12.03
CA ILE A 57 -8.37 3.44 -11.84
C ILE A 57 -8.79 3.48 -10.37
N GLU A 58 -7.85 3.27 -9.44
CA GLU A 58 -8.03 3.54 -8.02
C GLU A 58 -6.76 4.11 -7.41
N PHE A 59 -6.92 5.10 -6.53
CA PHE A 59 -5.85 5.79 -5.82
C PHE A 59 -6.07 5.69 -4.30
N PRO A 60 -5.85 4.52 -3.67
CA PRO A 60 -5.87 4.39 -2.23
C PRO A 60 -4.52 4.77 -1.63
N ALA A 61 -4.57 5.40 -0.47
CA ALA A 61 -3.42 5.72 0.35
C ALA A 61 -3.78 5.70 1.83
N VAL A 62 -2.86 5.29 2.69
CA VAL A 62 -3.03 5.36 4.15
C VAL A 62 -1.83 5.99 4.82
N LEU A 63 -2.07 6.82 5.83
CA LEU A 63 -1.03 7.33 6.73
C LEU A 63 -0.91 6.39 7.94
N LEU A 64 0.22 5.70 8.06
CA LEU A 64 0.53 4.78 9.15
C LEU A 64 1.47 5.43 10.16
N ASN A 65 1.15 5.32 11.45
CA ASN A 65 2.06 5.65 12.55
C ASN A 65 3.00 4.46 12.81
N LEU A 66 4.31 4.64 12.63
CA LEU A 66 5.27 3.55 12.79
C LEU A 66 5.60 3.20 14.26
N GLN A 67 5.24 4.09 15.21
CA GLN A 67 5.40 3.84 16.63
C GLN A 67 4.24 3.02 17.22
N SER A 68 2.99 3.33 16.85
CA SER A 68 1.81 2.60 17.33
C SER A 68 1.37 1.45 16.41
N GLY A 69 1.73 1.50 15.13
CA GLY A 69 1.25 0.57 14.11
C GLY A 69 -0.18 0.85 13.63
N GLU A 70 -0.74 2.01 13.97
CA GLU A 70 -2.13 2.37 13.65
C GLU A 70 -2.22 3.23 12.40
N VAL A 71 -3.29 3.02 11.63
CA VAL A 71 -3.69 3.90 10.53
C VAL A 71 -4.33 5.16 11.10
N ILE A 72 -3.78 6.31 10.76
CA ILE A 72 -4.25 7.63 11.22
C ILE A 72 -5.29 8.21 10.26
N SER A 73 -5.07 8.03 8.97
CA SER A 73 -5.93 8.62 7.95
C SER A 73 -5.85 7.79 6.67
N GLU A 74 -6.94 7.81 5.93
CA GLU A 74 -7.10 7.09 4.67
C GLU A 74 -7.55 8.08 3.59
N PHE A 75 -7.08 7.84 2.38
CA PHE A 75 -7.50 8.51 1.17
C PHE A 75 -7.84 7.43 0.15
N GLN A 76 -8.98 7.53 -0.50
CA GLN A 76 -9.35 6.59 -1.55
C GLN A 76 -10.18 7.35 -2.58
N GLN A 77 -9.80 7.19 -3.85
CA GLN A 77 -10.57 7.73 -4.97
C GLN A 77 -10.53 6.78 -6.16
N TYR A 78 -11.69 6.58 -6.79
CA TYR A 78 -11.77 5.99 -8.12
C TYR A 78 -11.41 7.05 -9.16
N VAL A 79 -10.66 6.61 -10.17
CA VAL A 79 -10.17 7.45 -11.26
C VAL A 79 -10.80 6.97 -12.56
N MET A 80 -11.37 7.91 -13.32
CA MET A 80 -11.93 7.62 -14.63
C MET A 80 -10.82 7.56 -15.69
N PRO A 81 -10.57 6.40 -16.34
CA PRO A 81 -9.60 6.29 -17.41
C PRO A 81 -10.09 7.04 -18.66
N MET A 82 -9.17 7.70 -19.37
CA MET A 82 -9.48 8.58 -20.50
C MET A 82 -9.13 7.94 -21.85
N GLU A 83 -8.05 7.16 -21.91
CA GLU A 83 -7.61 6.50 -23.14
C GLU A 83 -8.39 5.21 -23.39
N GLN A 84 -8.66 4.44 -22.34
CA GLN A 84 -9.49 3.23 -22.36
C GLN A 84 -10.59 3.29 -21.29
N PRO A 85 -11.69 4.02 -21.53
CA PRO A 85 -12.76 4.22 -20.53
C PRO A 85 -13.47 2.93 -20.10
N VAL A 86 -13.48 1.90 -20.95
CA VAL A 86 -14.18 0.64 -20.70
C VAL A 86 -13.22 -0.40 -20.13
N LEU A 87 -13.49 -0.86 -18.91
CA LEU A 87 -12.70 -1.88 -18.23
C LEU A 87 -12.85 -3.24 -18.92
N SER A 88 -11.74 -3.98 -19.02
CA SER A 88 -11.80 -5.37 -19.47
C SER A 88 -12.42 -6.26 -18.39
N SER A 89 -13.08 -7.35 -18.78
CA SER A 89 -13.61 -8.34 -17.83
C SER A 89 -12.52 -8.96 -16.94
N PHE A 90 -11.30 -9.05 -17.46
CA PHE A 90 -10.13 -9.49 -16.69
C PHE A 90 -9.80 -8.49 -15.57
N CYS A 91 -9.75 -7.20 -15.89
CA CYS A 91 -9.47 -6.13 -14.94
C CYS A 91 -10.52 -6.06 -13.83
N THR A 92 -11.80 -6.09 -14.19
CA THR A 92 -12.89 -6.07 -13.20
C THR A 92 -12.85 -7.31 -12.29
N THR A 93 -12.48 -8.47 -12.84
CA THR A 93 -12.36 -9.72 -12.05
C THR A 93 -11.15 -9.68 -11.11
N LEU A 94 -10.02 -9.12 -11.56
CA LEU A 94 -8.78 -9.07 -10.79
C LEU A 94 -8.85 -8.06 -9.63
N THR A 95 -9.36 -6.87 -9.92
CA THR A 95 -9.37 -5.73 -8.97
C THR A 95 -10.66 -5.67 -8.15
N GLY A 96 -11.76 -6.25 -8.66
CA GLY A 96 -13.10 -6.08 -8.08
C GLY A 96 -13.76 -4.73 -8.38
N ILE A 97 -13.10 -3.85 -9.14
CA ILE A 97 -13.62 -2.54 -9.52
C ILE A 97 -14.61 -2.70 -10.68
N THR A 98 -15.78 -2.09 -10.52
CA THR A 98 -16.87 -2.09 -11.50
C THR A 98 -16.76 -0.92 -12.47
N GLN A 99 -17.42 -1.04 -13.63
CA GLN A 99 -17.47 0.05 -14.60
C GLN A 99 -18.16 1.30 -14.00
N GLU A 100 -19.21 1.10 -13.21
CA GLU A 100 -19.94 2.19 -12.56
C GLU A 100 -19.07 2.98 -11.58
N GLN A 101 -18.10 2.32 -10.90
CA GLN A 101 -17.17 2.99 -9.99
C GLN A 101 -16.19 3.90 -10.74
N VAL A 102 -15.62 3.45 -11.86
CA VAL A 102 -14.70 4.30 -12.65
C VAL A 102 -15.44 5.38 -13.42
N ASP A 103 -16.67 5.11 -13.89
CA ASP A 103 -17.52 6.11 -14.55
C ASP A 103 -17.92 7.24 -13.60
N ALA A 104 -18.14 6.93 -12.32
CA ALA A 104 -18.38 7.91 -11.26
C ALA A 104 -17.08 8.51 -10.68
N GLY A 105 -15.92 8.02 -11.11
CA GLY A 105 -14.61 8.45 -10.67
C GLY A 105 -14.25 9.87 -11.14
N VAL A 106 -13.17 10.41 -10.59
CA VAL A 106 -12.66 11.73 -11.00
C VAL A 106 -11.52 11.58 -12.03
N PRO A 107 -11.27 12.58 -12.89
CA PRO A 107 -10.07 12.58 -13.72
C PRO A 107 -8.80 12.54 -12.87
N LEU A 108 -7.75 11.85 -13.35
CA LEU A 108 -6.50 11.66 -12.61
C LEU A 108 -5.90 12.97 -12.06
N GLY A 109 -5.91 14.04 -12.87
CA GLY A 109 -5.43 15.35 -12.42
C GLY A 109 -6.19 15.90 -11.20
N THR A 110 -7.52 15.68 -11.15
CA THR A 110 -8.34 16.07 -9.99
C THR A 110 -8.00 15.19 -8.78
N CYS A 111 -7.82 13.88 -8.98
CA CYS A 111 -7.40 12.97 -7.92
C CYS A 111 -6.08 13.39 -7.28
N ILE A 112 -5.06 13.73 -8.08
CA ILE A 112 -3.76 14.21 -7.60
C ILE A 112 -3.90 15.51 -6.81
N CYS A 113 -4.76 16.44 -7.23
CA CYS A 113 -5.05 17.66 -6.47
C CYS A 113 -5.70 17.36 -5.12
N LEU A 114 -6.65 16.42 -5.06
CA LEU A 114 -7.29 16.00 -3.81
C LEU A 114 -6.29 15.30 -2.87
N PHE A 115 -5.47 14.41 -3.40
CA PHE A 115 -4.41 13.73 -2.65
C PHE A 115 -3.39 14.73 -2.09
N SER A 116 -2.99 15.72 -2.89
CA SER A 116 -2.05 16.76 -2.47
C SER A 116 -2.61 17.60 -1.32
N LYS A 117 -3.91 17.94 -1.36
CA LYS A 117 -4.60 18.63 -0.26
C LYS A 117 -4.66 17.78 1.00
N TRP A 118 -4.93 16.48 0.86
CA TRP A 118 -4.94 15.53 1.96
C TRP A 118 -3.56 15.43 2.64
N ILE A 119 -2.47 15.25 1.87
CA ILE A 119 -1.10 15.25 2.39
C ILE A 119 -0.76 16.57 3.09
N GLN A 120 -1.07 17.71 2.46
CA GLN A 120 -0.77 19.02 3.04
C GLN A 120 -1.43 19.18 4.41
N HIS A 121 -2.72 18.84 4.51
CA HIS A 121 -3.46 18.90 5.77
C HIS A 121 -2.80 18.03 6.85
N LEU A 122 -2.43 16.80 6.52
CA LEU A 122 -1.76 15.90 7.45
C LEU A 122 -0.38 16.41 7.89
N CYS A 123 0.40 16.99 6.97
CA CYS A 123 1.70 17.57 7.29
C CYS A 123 1.56 18.71 8.31
N GLU A 124 0.55 19.55 8.17
CA GLU A 124 0.25 20.63 9.11
C GLU A 124 -0.22 20.07 10.47
N GLN A 125 -1.15 19.11 10.48
CA GLN A 125 -1.71 18.54 11.72
C GLN A 125 -0.67 17.77 12.54
N HIS A 126 0.16 16.95 11.88
CA HIS A 126 1.11 16.05 12.54
C HIS A 126 2.56 16.56 12.49
N LYS A 127 2.77 17.80 12.05
CA LYS A 127 4.11 18.42 11.88
C LYS A 127 5.05 17.52 11.08
N MET A 128 4.53 16.91 10.02
CA MET A 128 5.30 15.97 9.20
C MET A 128 6.17 16.71 8.19
N SER A 129 7.31 16.11 7.85
CA SER A 129 8.20 16.59 6.81
C SER A 129 8.74 15.42 5.98
N PHE A 130 8.61 15.55 4.65
CA PHE A 130 9.30 14.68 3.68
C PHE A 130 10.75 15.14 3.42
N CYS A 131 11.10 16.37 3.82
CA CYS A 131 12.44 16.93 3.63
C CYS A 131 13.28 16.72 4.88
N ALA A 132 14.37 15.95 4.76
CA ALA A 132 15.30 15.65 5.85
C ALA A 132 15.96 16.88 6.50
N ALA A 133 16.02 18.01 5.78
CA ALA A 133 16.59 19.27 6.26
C ALA A 133 15.61 20.14 7.06
N VAL A 134 14.30 19.84 6.99
CA VAL A 134 13.26 20.59 7.68
C VAL A 134 12.90 19.88 8.98
N PRO A 135 12.92 20.57 10.15
CA PRO A 135 12.49 19.97 11.42
C PRO A 135 11.04 19.49 11.37
N GLY A 136 10.78 18.29 11.88
CA GLY A 136 9.45 17.71 11.93
C GLY A 136 9.49 16.19 12.09
N ASN A 137 8.31 15.59 12.19
CA ASN A 137 8.15 14.15 12.16
C ASN A 137 8.43 13.65 10.75
N ARG A 138 9.44 12.78 10.58
CA ARG A 138 9.82 12.30 9.26
C ARG A 138 8.75 11.38 8.70
N VAL A 139 8.40 11.61 7.44
CA VAL A 139 7.45 10.79 6.68
C VAL A 139 8.04 10.45 5.32
N THR A 140 7.75 9.27 4.82
CA THR A 140 8.10 8.85 3.46
C THR A 140 6.95 8.09 2.82
N PHE A 141 7.01 7.92 1.50
CA PHE A 141 6.08 7.06 0.78
C PHE A 141 6.59 5.63 0.76
N ALA A 142 5.67 4.67 0.86
CA ALA A 142 5.90 3.28 0.52
C ALA A 142 4.84 2.84 -0.48
N THR A 143 5.28 2.10 -1.47
CA THR A 143 4.43 1.40 -2.43
C THR A 143 5.09 0.04 -2.66
N TRP A 144 4.30 -0.98 -2.95
CA TRP A 144 4.86 -2.21 -3.48
C TRP A 144 4.61 -2.26 -4.98
N SER A 145 5.57 -2.78 -5.72
CA SER A 145 5.29 -3.43 -6.99
C SER A 145 5.13 -4.91 -6.70
N GLY A 146 4.04 -5.51 -7.16
CA GLY A 146 3.89 -6.96 -7.12
C GLY A 146 4.86 -7.62 -8.11
N GLU A 147 6.15 -7.67 -7.80
CA GLU A 147 7.08 -8.53 -8.54
C GLU A 147 6.90 -9.99 -8.09
N THR A 148 5.81 -10.59 -8.56
CA THR A 148 5.79 -12.03 -8.87
C THR A 148 5.60 -12.19 -10.37
N TRP A 149 6.60 -11.76 -11.14
CA TRP A 149 6.80 -12.19 -12.52
C TRP A 149 7.30 -13.65 -12.54
N ASN A 150 6.45 -14.60 -12.14
CA ASN A 150 6.66 -16.03 -12.39
C ASN A 150 5.64 -16.58 -13.41
N LEU A 151 5.29 -15.75 -14.40
CA LEU A 151 4.59 -16.17 -15.64
C LEU A 151 5.18 -15.41 -16.84
N PHE A 152 6.48 -15.63 -17.07
CA PHE A 152 7.06 -15.69 -18.41
C PHE A 152 7.62 -17.10 -18.58
#